data_AF-A0A2V1JQK8-F1
#
_entry.id   AF-A0A2V1JQK8-F1
#
_cell.length_a   1.000
_cell.length_b   1.000
_cell.length_c   1.000
_cell.angle_alpha   90.00
_cell.angle_beta   90.00
_cell.angle_gamma   90.00
#
_symmetry.space_group_name_H-M   'P 1'
#
loop_
_entity.id
_entity.type
_entity.pdbx_description
1 polymer ?
#
loop_
_entity_poly.entity_id
_entity_poly.type
_entity_poly.pdbx_seq_one_letter_code
_entity_poly.pdbx_strand_id
1 'polypeptide(L)' 'MAVYRYDGPVMEFDKCISNRWQGETTASSEKKARSNLAYQFKKWAKRTADSRITLPGKLTIMEA' A
#
# COMPACT_ATOMS: atom_id res chain seq x y z
N MET A 1 -12.15 -4.62 13.60
CA MET A 1 -11.48 -4.25 12.33
C MET A 1 -10.02 -4.07 12.67
N ALA A 2 -9.11 -4.78 12.00
CA ALA A 2 -7.69 -4.61 12.27
C ALA A 2 -7.15 -3.41 11.49
N VAL A 3 -6.27 -2.62 12.13
CA VAL A 3 -5.53 -1.55 11.47
C VAL A 3 -4.28 -2.18 10.88
N TYR A 4 -4.04 -1.96 9.60
CA TYR A 4 -2.85 -2.41 8.90
C TYR A 4 -2.01 -1.21 8.55
N ARG A 5 -0.75 -1.24 8.99
CA ARG A 5 0.25 -0.25 8.64
C ARG A 5 1.28 -0.87 7.70
N TYR A 6 1.64 -0.12 6.68
CA TYR A 6 2.72 -0.44 5.77
C TYR A 6 3.82 0.60 5.94
N ASP A 7 5.06 0.16 6.09
CA ASP A 7 6.27 0.98 5.95
C ASP A 7 7.21 0.22 5.00
N GLY A 8 7.44 0.77 3.82
CA GLY A 8 8.31 0.12 2.86
C GLY A 8 8.31 0.75 1.47
N PRO A 9 9.10 0.20 0.56
CA PRO A 9 9.18 0.70 -0.81
C PRO A 9 7.90 0.38 -1.57
N VAL A 10 7.53 1.25 -2.51
CA VAL A 10 6.42 1.05 -3.45
C VAL A 10 6.97 0.96 -4.85
N MET A 11 6.63 -0.14 -5.52
CA MET A 11 7.03 -0.41 -6.89
C MET A 11 5.83 -0.21 -7.82
N GLU A 12 6.09 0.31 -9.01
CA GLU A 12 5.11 0.47 -10.07
C GLU A 12 5.71 0.01 -11.39
N PHE A 13 5.11 -1.00 -12.02
CA PHE A 13 5.62 -1.55 -13.29
C PHE A 13 7.15 -1.79 -13.27
N ASP A 14 7.66 -2.35 -12.18
CA ASP A 14 9.10 -2.62 -11.95
C ASP A 14 9.96 -1.39 -11.57
N LYS A 15 9.40 -0.18 -11.62
CA LYS A 15 10.08 1.04 -11.17
C LYS A 15 9.80 1.31 -9.70
N CYS A 16 10.84 1.49 -8.90
CA CYS A 16 10.66 2.03 -7.55
C CYS A 16 10.19 3.49 -7.65
N ILE A 17 8.94 3.76 -7.23
CA ILE A 17 8.37 5.12 -7.21
C ILE A 17 8.63 5.78 -5.87
N SER A 18 8.59 5.01 -4.79
CA SER A 18 8.91 5.50 -3.46
C SER A 18 9.80 4.48 -2.76
N ASN A 19 10.99 4.91 -2.35
CA ASN A 19 11.89 4.09 -1.54
C ASN A 19 11.33 3.84 -0.15
N ARG A 20 10.50 4.75 0.37
CA ARG A 20 9.87 4.64 1.68
C ARG A 20 8.52 5.33 1.67
N TRP A 21 7.45 4.54 1.64
CA TRP A 21 6.10 5.02 1.79
C TRP A 21 5.48 4.40 3.04
N GLN A 22 4.77 5.24 3.78
CA GLN A 22 4.01 4.83 4.94
C GLN A 22 2.54 5.04 4.68
N GLY A 23 1.74 4.01 4.92
CA GLY A 23 0.31 4.07 4.74
C GLY A 23 -0.40 3.20 5.76
N GLU A 24 -1.56 3.68 6.20
CA GLU A 24 -2.39 2.99 7.17
C GLU A 24 -3.77 2.76 6.56
N THR A 25 -4.34 1.60 6.82
CA THR A 25 -5.69 1.26 6.38
C THR A 25 -6.35 0.32 7.38
N THR A 26 -7.66 0.49 7.56
CA THR A 26 -8.47 -0.53 8.21
C THR A 26 -8.92 -1.55 7.18
N ALA A 27 -8.81 -2.84 7.51
CA ALA A 27 -9.26 -3.91 6.64
C ALA A 27 -9.69 -5.14 7.45
N SER A 28 -10.43 -6.03 6.82
CA SER A 28 -10.78 -7.34 7.39
C SER A 28 -9.71 -8.41 7.14
N SER A 29 -8.74 -8.15 6.25
CA SER A 29 -7.64 -9.07 5.92
C SER A 29 -6.44 -8.32 5.31
N GLU A 30 -5.25 -8.91 5.39
CA GLU A 30 -4.02 -8.38 4.78
C GLU A 30 -4.16 -8.15 3.27
N LYS A 31 -4.84 -9.06 2.56
CA LYS A 31 -5.04 -8.95 1.10
C LYS A 31 -5.85 -7.69 0.77
N LYS A 32 -6.89 -7.41 1.56
CA LYS A 32 -7.72 -6.20 1.38
C LYS A 32 -6.99 -4.94 1.82
N ALA A 33 -6.20 -5.02 2.89
CA ALA A 33 -5.32 -3.93 3.30
C ALA A 33 -4.35 -3.54 2.18
N ARG A 34 -3.71 -4.52 1.53
CA ARG A 34 -2.78 -4.28 0.41
C ARG A 34 -3.47 -3.57 -0.75
N SER A 35 -4.67 -4.00 -1.12
CA SER A 35 -5.45 -3.35 -2.18
C SER A 35 -5.84 -1.91 -1.81
N ASN A 36 -6.24 -1.67 -0.57
CA ASN A 36 -6.57 -0.32 -0.08
C ASN A 36 -5.35 0.61 -0.10
N LEU A 37 -4.19 0.13 0.35
CA LEU A 37 -2.96 0.89 0.37
C LEU A 37 -2.45 1.19 -1.04
N ALA A 38 -2.52 0.22 -1.95
CA ALA A 38 -2.19 0.45 -3.36
C ALA A 38 -3.11 1.52 -3.96
N TYR A 39 -4.40 1.50 -3.64
CA TYR A 39 -5.35 2.52 -4.07
C TYR A 39 -5.03 3.91 -3.48
N GLN A 40 -4.73 4.00 -2.18
CA GLN A 40 -4.30 5.25 -1.55
C GLN A 40 -3.05 5.82 -2.22
N PHE A 41 -2.06 4.98 -2.51
CA PHE A 41 -0.85 5.39 -3.19
C PHE A 41 -1.13 5.90 -4.61
N LYS A 42 -1.98 5.21 -5.39
CA LYS A 42 -2.42 5.68 -6.72
C LYS A 42 -3.03 7.08 -6.65
N LYS A 43 -3.89 7.32 -5.66
CA LYS A 43 -4.56 8.61 -5.47
C LYS A 43 -3.56 9.71 -5.09
N TRP A 44 -2.61 9.40 -4.20
CA TRP A 44 -1.56 10.33 -3.80
C TRP A 44 -0.61 10.67 -4.96
N ALA A 45 -0.18 9.67 -5.71
CA ALA A 45 0.75 9.82 -6.83
C ALA A 45 0.12 10.47 -8.08
N LYS A 46 -1.21 10.74 -8.08
CA LYS A 46 -2.00 11.20 -9.25
C LYS A 46 -1.68 10.42 -10.54
N ARG A 47 -1.26 9.16 -10.39
CA ARG A 47 -0.88 8.28 -11.50
C ARG A 47 -2.14 7.73 -12.15
N THR A 48 -2.11 7.57 -13.47
CA THR A 48 -3.20 7.00 -14.26
C THR A 48 -3.59 5.62 -13.73
N ALA A 49 -4.88 5.29 -13.71
CA ALA A 49 -5.45 4.07 -13.10
C ALA A 49 -4.77 2.75 -13.54
N ASP A 50 -4.13 2.76 -14.70
CA ASP A 50 -3.37 1.67 -15.30
C ASP A 50 -2.10 1.27 -14.54
N SER A 51 -1.61 2.16 -13.67
CA SER A 51 -0.38 1.94 -12.90
C SER A 51 -0.45 0.71 -12.01
N ARG A 52 0.34 -0.33 -12.32
CA ARG A 52 0.40 -1.57 -11.53
C ARG A 52 1.27 -1.35 -10.29
N ILE A 53 0.66 -0.84 -9.22
CA ILE A 53 1.29 -0.65 -7.92
C ILE A 53 1.44 -2.00 -7.21
N THR A 54 2.67 -2.35 -6.87
CA THR A 54 3.02 -3.48 -6.02
C THR A 54 3.65 -2.98 -4.72
N LEU A 55 3.17 -3.57 -3.62
CA LEU A 55 3.68 -3.35 -2.28
C LEU A 55 4.37 -4.64 -1.86
N PRO A 56 5.69 -4.81 -2.13
CA PRO A 56 6.42 -6.02 -1.76
C PRO A 56 6.69 -6.13 -0.26
N GLY A 57 6.59 -5.02 0.48
CA GLY A 57 6.79 -4.99 1.93
C GLY A 57 5.75 -5.81 2.70
N LYS A 58 6.09 -6.13 3.95
CA LYS A 58 5.16 -6.73 4.91
C LYS A 58 4.21 -5.67 5.46
N LEU A 59 2.98 -6.10 5.73
CA LEU A 59 1.97 -5.30 6.41
C LEU A 59 2.05 -5.63 7.90
N THR A 60 2.21 -4.61 8.74
CA THR A 60 2.16 -4.74 10.18
C THR A 60 0.72 -4.57 10.63
N ILE A 61 0.18 -5.56 11.33
CA ILE A 61 -1.15 -5.49 11.92
C ILE A 61 -1.01 -4.79 13.27
N MET A 62 -1.68 -3.66 13.42
CA MET A 62 -1.94 -3.00 14.68
C MET A 62 -3.35 -3.42 15.11
N GLU A 63 -3.42 -4.51 15.87
CA GLU A 63 -4.64 -4.82 16.63
C GLU A 63 -4.62 -3.97 17.91
N ALA A 64 -5.73 -3.27 18.16
CA ALA A 64 -5.99 -2.52 19.39
C ALA A 64 -7.20 -3.15 20.08
#